data_AF-A0A062X5Z3-F1
#
_entry.id   AF-A0A062X5Z3-F1
#
_cell.length_a   1.000
_cell.length_b   1.000
_cell.length_c   1.000
_cell.angle_alpha   90.00
_cell.angle_beta   90.00
_cell.angle_gamma   90.00
#
_symmetry.space_group_name_H-M   'P 1'
#
loop_
_entity.id
_entity.type
_entity.pdbx_description
1 polymer ?
#
loop_
_entity_poly.entity_id
_entity_poly.type
_entity_poly.pdbx_seq_one_letter_code
_entity_poly.pdbx_strand_id
1 'polypeptide(L)'
;MPERTANGPREGILMYTGNIMYARVGDRLVVRNSATGRTERHGVILKIRGESGRAPFIVRWDDGRESWYIPAAYESVELRPSRDRRPG
;
A
#
# COMPACT_ATOMS: atom_id res chain seq x y z
N MET A 1 -36.08 -28.62 9.78
CA MET A 1 -34.61 -28.77 9.78
C MET A 1 -34.03 -27.59 8.99
N PRO A 2 -33.51 -26.51 9.59
CA PRO A 2 -32.85 -25.46 8.83
C PRO A 2 -31.39 -25.81 8.57
N GLU A 3 -31.00 -25.71 7.31
CA GLU A 3 -29.64 -25.89 6.81
C GLU A 3 -28.68 -24.82 7.36
N ARG A 4 -27.72 -25.28 8.17
CA ARG A 4 -26.51 -24.54 8.47
C ARG A 4 -25.60 -24.57 7.24
N THR A 5 -25.51 -23.46 6.51
CA THR A 5 -24.30 -23.16 5.73
C THR A 5 -23.72 -21.83 6.22
N ALA A 6 -22.63 -21.95 6.96
CA ALA A 6 -21.83 -20.85 7.44
C ALA A 6 -20.99 -20.21 6.32
N ASN A 7 -20.65 -18.95 6.53
CA ASN A 7 -19.57 -18.18 5.91
C ASN A 7 -19.72 -17.64 4.47
N GLY A 8 -20.09 -16.36 4.43
CA GLY A 8 -19.26 -15.34 3.80
C GLY A 8 -20.06 -14.25 3.09
N PRO A 9 -20.02 -12.98 3.53
CA PRO A 9 -20.16 -11.90 2.57
C PRO A 9 -18.90 -11.91 1.67
N ARG A 10 -19.00 -12.66 0.58
CA ARG A 10 -18.16 -12.50 -0.62
C ARG A 10 -18.60 -11.16 -1.24
N GLU A 11 -17.71 -10.43 -1.87
CA GLU A 11 -18.02 -9.12 -2.48
C GLU A 11 -18.15 -7.93 -1.50
N GLY A 12 -17.35 -7.91 -0.42
CA GLY A 12 -16.97 -6.65 0.18
C GLY A 12 -16.05 -5.91 -0.79
N ILE A 13 -16.63 -5.09 -1.68
CA ILE A 13 -15.89 -4.15 -2.54
C ILE A 13 -14.84 -3.47 -1.68
N LEU A 14 -13.61 -3.92 -1.89
CA LEU A 14 -12.46 -3.43 -1.18
C LEU A 14 -12.22 -2.03 -1.75
N MET A 15 -12.79 -1.00 -1.11
CA MET A 15 -12.67 0.41 -1.50
C MET A 15 -11.22 0.90 -1.31
N TYR A 16 -10.31 0.40 -2.14
CA TYR A 16 -8.96 0.90 -2.34
C TYR A 16 -9.02 1.71 -3.62
N THR A 17 -9.92 2.70 -3.68
CA THR A 17 -9.96 3.64 -4.80
C THR A 17 -8.84 4.67 -4.59
N GLY A 18 -7.63 4.18 -4.79
CA GLY A 18 -6.42 4.96 -4.94
C GLY A 18 -5.62 4.25 -6.01
N ASN A 19 -6.02 4.43 -7.27
CA ASN A 19 -5.30 4.10 -8.51
C ASN A 19 -4.35 2.90 -8.41
N ILE A 20 -4.83 1.70 -8.78
CA ILE A 20 -4.06 0.48 -9.12
C ILE A 20 -2.53 0.70 -9.10
N MET A 21 -1.92 0.65 -7.91
CA MET A 21 -0.52 1.00 -7.75
C MET A 21 0.35 -0.21 -8.06
N TYR A 22 1.03 -0.18 -9.20
CA TYR A 22 2.07 -1.15 -9.55
C TYR A 22 3.40 -0.71 -8.94
N ALA A 23 3.55 -0.89 -7.63
CA ALA A 23 4.81 -0.59 -6.96
C ALA A 23 5.94 -1.50 -7.47
N ARG A 24 7.18 -1.01 -7.36
CA ARG A 24 8.39 -1.82 -7.50
C ARG A 24 9.27 -1.70 -6.26
N VAL A 25 10.09 -2.71 -6.03
CA VAL A 25 11.15 -2.62 -5.02
C VAL A 25 12.09 -1.46 -5.40
N GLY A 26 12.43 -0.64 -4.41
CA GLY A 26 13.21 0.58 -4.59
C GLY A 26 12.38 1.85 -4.83
N ASP A 27 11.09 1.73 -5.18
CA ASP A 27 10.22 2.90 -5.29
C ASP A 27 10.06 3.58 -3.93
N ARG A 28 9.97 4.92 -3.96
CA ARG A 28 9.74 5.73 -2.76
C ARG A 28 8.24 5.95 -2.58
N LEU A 29 7.76 5.65 -1.38
CA LEU A 29 6.39 5.79 -0.95
C LEU A 29 6.24 7.09 -0.15
N VAL A 30 5.23 7.88 -0.47
CA VAL A 30 4.80 9.04 0.31
C VAL A 30 3.37 8.80 0.78
N VAL A 31 3.18 8.66 2.08
CA VAL A 31 1.86 8.45 2.70
C VAL A 31 1.37 9.76 3.27
N ARG A 32 0.17 10.17 2.89
CA ARG A 32 -0.55 11.31 3.44
C ARG A 32 -1.82 10.80 4.11
N ASN A 33 -1.92 11.03 5.41
CA ASN A 33 -3.15 10.73 6.14
C ASN A 33 -4.15 11.87 5.91
N SER A 34 -5.26 11.60 5.20
CA SER A 34 -6.25 12.63 4.87
C SER A 34 -6.99 13.18 6.09
N ALA A 35 -7.12 12.37 7.17
CA ALA A 35 -7.80 12.77 8.39
C ALA A 35 -7.00 13.77 9.25
N THR A 36 -5.66 13.75 9.14
CA THR A 36 -4.79 14.61 9.97
C THR A 36 -4.01 15.64 9.15
N GLY A 37 -3.88 15.47 7.83
CA GLY A 37 -3.33 16.45 6.87
C GLY A 37 -1.89 16.91 7.08
N ARG A 38 -1.25 16.54 8.20
CA ARG A 38 -0.01 17.14 8.71
C ARG A 38 1.15 16.17 8.80
N THR A 39 0.90 14.86 8.80
CA THR A 39 1.96 13.86 8.93
C THR A 39 2.13 13.14 7.60
N GLU A 40 3.09 13.62 6.80
CA GLU A 40 3.62 12.86 5.67
C GLU A 40 4.62 11.83 6.19
N ARG A 41 4.47 10.58 5.73
CA ARG A 41 5.46 9.54 6.01
C ARG A 41 6.13 9.08 4.72
N HIS A 42 7.45 9.09 4.72
CA HIS A 42 8.25 8.73 3.56
C HIS A 42 9.02 7.44 3.83
N GLY A 43 9.07 6.56 2.83
CA GLY A 43 9.86 5.33 2.91
C GLY A 43 10.19 4.74 1.56
N VAL A 44 11.07 3.74 1.55
CA VAL A 44 11.44 2.99 0.34
C VAL A 44 10.88 1.58 0.45
N ILE A 45 10.26 1.10 -0.62
CA ILE A 45 9.73 -0.26 -0.69
C ILE A 45 10.90 -1.22 -0.80
N LEU A 46 11.08 -2.07 0.22
CA LEU A 46 12.11 -3.11 0.24
C LEU A 46 11.60 -4.43 -0.36
N LYS A 47 10.32 -4.76 -0.13
CA LYS A 47 9.68 -5.97 -0.66
C LYS A 47 8.20 -5.71 -0.94
N ILE A 48 7.69 -6.37 -1.97
CA ILE A 48 6.27 -6.38 -2.32
C ILE A 48 5.75 -7.79 -2.06
N ARG A 49 4.63 -7.89 -1.36
CA ARG A 49 4.00 -9.16 -1.00
C ARG A 49 2.65 -9.34 -1.68
N GLY A 50 2.00 -8.26 -2.12
CA GLY A 50 0.81 -8.35 -2.94
C GLY A 50 1.13 -8.67 -4.40
N GLU A 51 0.15 -9.24 -5.08
CA GLU A 51 0.26 -9.57 -6.50
C GLU A 51 0.33 -8.28 -7.35
N SER A 52 1.05 -8.35 -8.47
CA SER A 52 1.12 -7.27 -9.46
C SER A 52 1.50 -5.90 -8.87
N GLY A 53 2.44 -5.86 -7.92
CA GLY A 53 2.92 -4.59 -7.35
C GLY A 53 2.03 -4.00 -6.25
N ARG A 54 1.00 -4.71 -5.81
CA ARG A 54 0.05 -4.22 -4.79
C ARG A 54 0.56 -4.44 -3.37
N ALA A 55 -0.01 -3.68 -2.43
CA ALA A 55 0.18 -3.92 -1.01
C ALA A 55 -0.27 -5.35 -0.63
N PRO A 56 0.30 -5.98 0.41
CA PRO A 56 1.20 -5.39 1.41
C PRO A 56 2.65 -5.16 0.96
N PHE A 57 3.32 -4.22 1.61
CA PHE A 57 4.72 -3.86 1.39
C PHE A 57 5.56 -4.07 2.65
N ILE A 58 6.85 -4.34 2.48
CA ILE A 58 7.86 -4.09 3.52
C ILE A 58 8.54 -2.78 3.15
N VAL A 59 8.47 -1.79 4.03
CA VAL A 59 8.96 -0.43 3.78
C VAL A 59 10.04 -0.10 4.82
N ARG A 60 11.14 0.49 4.36
CA ARG A 60 12.10 1.20 5.22
C ARG A 60 11.73 2.67 5.24
N TRP A 61 11.26 3.14 6.38
CA TRP A 61 10.88 4.53 6.60
C TRP A 61 12.13 5.40 6.77
N ASP A 62 11.96 6.69 6.52
CA ASP A 62 13.03 7.70 6.69
C ASP A 62 13.49 7.81 8.16
N ASP A 63 12.62 7.43 9.11
CA ASP A 63 12.97 7.29 10.53
C ASP A 63 13.88 6.08 10.85
N GLY A 64 14.31 5.34 9.81
CA GLY A 64 15.19 4.18 9.91
C GLY A 64 14.46 2.87 10.26
N ARG A 65 13.19 2.95 10.69
CA ARG A 65 12.39 1.76 10.98
C ARG A 65 11.98 1.02 9.72
N GLU A 66 12.04 -0.30 9.78
CA GLU A 66 11.44 -1.18 8.77
C GLU A 66 10.13 -1.74 9.31
N SER A 67 9.07 -1.72 8.50
CA SER A 67 7.80 -2.34 8.88
C SER A 67 6.99 -2.86 7.71
N TRP A 68 6.10 -3.80 8.02
CA TRP A 68 5.03 -4.21 7.12
C TRP A 68 3.99 -3.09 7.02
N TYR A 69 3.55 -2.78 5.81
CA TYR A 69 2.66 -1.67 5.53
C TYR A 69 1.52 -2.08 4.59
N ILE A 70 0.30 -1.77 5.01
CA ILE A 70 -0.92 -1.82 4.21
C ILE A 70 -1.54 -0.42 4.29
N PRO A 71 -1.79 0.25 3.15
CA PRO A 71 -2.50 1.52 3.13
C PRO A 71 -3.93 1.39 3.68
N ALA A 72 -4.35 2.37 4.47
CA ALA A 72 -5.75 2.49 4.89
C ALA A 72 -6.59 3.29 3.88
N ALA A 73 -7.91 3.14 3.90
CA ALA A 73 -8.82 3.78 2.94
C ALA A 73 -8.82 5.33 3.00
N TYR A 74 -8.43 5.91 4.13
CA TYR A 74 -8.28 7.36 4.32
C TYR A 74 -6.86 7.85 4.06
N GLU A 75 -5.95 7.00 3.59
CA GLU A 75 -4.59 7.39 3.25
C GLU A 75 -4.46 7.56 1.75
N SER A 76 -3.85 8.68 1.35
CA SER A 76 -3.37 8.85 -0.02
C SER A 76 -1.92 8.38 -0.07
N VAL A 77 -1.64 7.43 -0.95
CA VAL A 77 -0.28 6.96 -1.21
C VAL A 77 0.18 7.51 -2.56
N GLU A 78 1.40 8.03 -2.61
CA GLU A 78 2.06 8.38 -3.87
C GLU A 78 3.31 7.50 -4.02
N LEU A 79 3.46 6.87 -5.17
CA LEU A 79 4.66 6.14 -5.54
C LEU A 79 5.54 7.01 -6.44
N ARG A 80 6.78 7.18 -6.03
CA ARG A 80 7.81 7.83 -6.82
C ARG A 80 8.78 6.77 -7.32
N PRO A 81 8.96 6.63 -8.65
CA PRO A 81 9.86 5.64 -9.18
C PRO A 81 11.28 5.85 -8.66
N SER A 82 11.98 4.75 -8.41
CA SER A 82 13.41 4.81 -8.09
C SER A 82 14.17 5.48 -9.25
N ARG A 83 15.26 6.20 -8.92
CA ARG A 83 16.12 6.88 -9.91
C ARG A 83 16.69 5.91 -10.96
N ASP A 84 16.77 4.64 -10.62
CA ASP A 84 17.23 3.53 -11.45
C ASP A 84 16.24 3.17 -12.58
N ARG A 85 14.97 3.59 -12.48
CA ARG A 85 13.92 3.31 -13.48
C ARG A 85 13.91 4.29 -14.67
N ARG A 86 14.93 5.15 -14.84
CA ARG A 86 14.96 6.02 -16.04
C ARG A 86 15.04 5.12 -17.28
N PRO A 87 14.10 5.21 -18.24
CA PRO A 87 14.30 4.58 -19.53
C PRO A 87 15.54 5.24 -20.15
N GLY A 88 16.52 4.42 -20.52
CA GLY A 88 17.59 4.83 -21.41
C GLY A 88 17.05 5.17 -22.79
#